data_AF-A0A1E3K5H4-F1
#
_entry.id   AF-A0A1E3K5H4-F1
#
_cell.length_a   1.000
_cell.length_b   1.000
_cell.length_c   1.000
_cell.angle_alpha   90.00
_cell.angle_beta   90.00
_cell.angle_gamma   90.00
#
_symmetry.space_group_name_H-M   'P 1'
#
loop_
_entity.id
_entity.type
_entity.pdbx_description
1 polymer ?
#
loop_
_entity_poly.entity_id
_entity_poly.type
_entity_poly.pdbx_seq_one_letter_code
_entity_poly.pdbx_strand_id
1 'polypeptide(L)'
;MSFDPFETRIRFLQILKSLNASQQSIHKGTAFAIKYGSRCGEDLWECIIEQTGKGTLNTRINVFYFLDSLLAESIALGPSETPYQELVTKNLQQLIDNVVPDTTSGILNLKSTKQILESWRLRRVIEPGVVEGVLEVMEGRKYEAVPNNKRNHEHAFSRNEIVRRMEEDRERHKRLRERIWILPIPSLVPPRASIPQTSPATPASPHPSSSVMPPPPIPPAGDGENGDGRPGGGGGAGVESAMDVEFEQVWDRAGELDEDDLETMRE
;
A
#
# COMPACT_ATOMS: atom_id res chain seq x y z
N MET A 1 32.21 -18.47 -1.27
CA MET A 1 32.17 -18.78 0.18
C MET A 1 31.15 -19.89 0.37
N SER A 2 31.52 -20.96 1.06
CA SER A 2 30.58 -21.99 1.49
C SER A 2 29.50 -21.37 2.40
N PHE A 3 28.28 -21.86 2.31
CA PHE A 3 27.19 -21.42 3.17
C PHE A 3 27.37 -21.99 4.58
N ASP A 4 27.28 -21.12 5.59
CA ASP A 4 27.28 -21.49 7.01
C ASP A 4 26.01 -20.93 7.69
N PRO A 5 25.08 -21.79 8.17
CA PRO A 5 23.89 -21.35 8.87
C PRO A 5 24.17 -20.52 10.13
N PHE A 6 25.20 -20.87 10.92
CA PHE A 6 25.47 -20.19 12.18
C PHE A 6 25.98 -18.77 11.94
N GLU A 7 26.95 -18.60 11.03
CA GLU A 7 27.40 -17.28 10.61
C GLU A 7 26.24 -16.46 9.99
N THR A 8 25.38 -17.09 9.19
CA THR A 8 24.22 -16.43 8.59
C THR A 8 23.27 -15.89 9.66
N ARG A 9 22.99 -16.68 10.71
CA ARG A 9 22.18 -16.28 11.87
C ARG A 9 22.77 -15.07 12.58
N ILE A 10 24.07 -15.11 12.90
CA ILE A 10 24.75 -14.00 13.59
C ILE A 10 24.69 -12.71 12.77
N ARG A 11 24.98 -12.80 11.47
CA ARG A 11 24.92 -11.64 10.56
C ARG A 11 23.51 -11.08 10.48
N PHE A 12 22.49 -11.94 10.42
CA PHE A 12 21.11 -11.49 10.37
C PHE A 12 20.67 -10.80 11.67
N LEU A 13 21.01 -11.35 12.84
CA LEU A 13 20.75 -10.71 14.12
C LEU A 13 21.42 -9.33 14.23
N GLN A 14 22.62 -9.16 13.69
CA GLN A 14 23.27 -7.85 13.62
C GLN A 14 22.48 -6.86 12.75
N ILE A 15 21.99 -7.31 11.59
CA ILE A 15 21.12 -6.50 10.73
C ILE A 15 19.85 -6.09 11.50
N LEU A 16 19.14 -7.05 12.10
CA LEU A 16 17.92 -6.83 12.86
C LEU A 16 18.11 -5.85 14.03
N LYS A 17 19.21 -5.95 14.77
CA LYS A 17 19.56 -5.01 15.86
C LYS A 17 19.82 -3.59 15.37
N SER A 18 20.33 -3.44 14.15
CA SER A 18 20.60 -2.15 13.51
C SER A 18 19.45 -1.60 12.66
N LEU A 19 18.31 -2.31 12.59
CA LEU A 19 17.14 -1.86 11.85
C LEU A 19 16.63 -0.50 12.38
N ASN A 20 16.26 0.36 11.44
CA ASN A 20 15.71 1.69 11.66
C ASN A 20 14.71 2.01 10.53
N ALA A 21 14.07 3.18 10.61
CA ALA A 21 13.02 3.59 9.67
C ALA A 21 13.49 3.91 8.24
N SER A 22 14.79 3.95 7.96
CA SER A 22 15.30 4.27 6.62
C SER A 22 15.07 3.14 5.61
N GLN A 23 14.83 3.51 4.34
CA GLN A 23 14.64 2.52 3.27
C GLN A 23 15.85 1.61 3.09
N GLN A 24 17.06 2.15 3.24
CA GLN A 24 18.29 1.39 3.05
C GLN A 24 18.43 0.29 4.12
N SER A 25 18.09 0.61 5.37
CA SER A 25 18.14 -0.35 6.47
C SER A 25 17.14 -1.48 6.26
N ILE A 26 15.90 -1.13 5.90
CA ILE A 26 14.84 -2.11 5.61
C ILE A 26 15.22 -2.98 4.41
N HIS A 27 15.62 -2.38 3.29
CA HIS A 27 15.97 -3.12 2.07
C HIS A 27 17.18 -4.04 2.30
N LYS A 28 18.18 -3.63 3.07
CA LYS A 28 19.30 -4.49 3.45
C LYS A 28 18.83 -5.75 4.20
N GLY A 29 17.89 -5.60 5.13
CA GLY A 29 17.25 -6.73 5.81
C GLY A 29 16.48 -7.63 4.84
N THR A 30 15.65 -7.03 3.98
CA THR A 30 14.80 -7.76 3.02
C THR A 30 15.64 -8.57 2.04
N ALA A 31 16.63 -7.94 1.41
CA ALA A 31 17.52 -8.61 0.48
C ALA A 31 18.29 -9.76 1.15
N PHE A 32 18.70 -9.61 2.42
CA PHE A 32 19.36 -10.68 3.16
C PHE A 32 18.40 -11.86 3.41
N ALA A 33 17.20 -11.58 3.91
CA ALA A 33 16.20 -12.60 4.22
C ALA A 33 15.75 -13.37 2.97
N ILE A 34 15.57 -12.68 1.83
CA ILE A 34 15.26 -13.31 0.54
C ILE A 34 16.41 -14.20 0.08
N LYS A 35 17.64 -13.68 0.10
CA LYS A 35 18.83 -14.39 -0.40
C LYS A 35 19.06 -15.75 0.28
N TYR A 36 18.75 -15.85 1.56
CA TYR A 36 18.98 -17.05 2.36
C TYR A 36 17.69 -17.80 2.73
N GLY A 37 16.53 -17.34 2.24
CA GLY A 37 15.21 -17.87 2.58
C GLY A 37 15.05 -19.36 2.27
N SER A 38 15.43 -19.80 1.06
CA SER A 38 15.34 -21.22 0.66
C SER A 38 16.21 -22.17 1.47
N ARG A 39 17.24 -21.67 2.16
CA ARG A 39 18.21 -22.50 2.89
C ARG A 39 18.00 -22.49 4.40
N CYS A 40 17.68 -21.33 4.97
CA CYS A 40 17.54 -21.16 6.41
C CYS A 40 16.42 -20.19 6.80
N GLY A 41 15.39 -20.02 5.98
CA GLY A 41 14.27 -19.11 6.25
C GLY A 41 13.58 -19.33 7.61
N GLU A 42 13.46 -20.58 8.06
CA GLU A 42 12.94 -20.93 9.39
C GLU A 42 13.82 -20.40 10.53
N ASP A 43 15.15 -20.56 10.44
CA ASP A 43 16.10 -20.03 11.45
C ASP A 43 16.14 -18.49 11.44
N LEU A 44 16.02 -17.88 10.25
CA LEU A 44 15.88 -16.44 10.11
C LEU A 44 14.57 -15.93 10.72
N TRP A 45 13.49 -16.70 10.59
CA TRP A 45 12.23 -16.40 11.23
C TRP A 45 12.33 -16.43 12.76
N GLU A 46 13.02 -17.42 13.33
CA GLU A 46 13.30 -17.44 14.78
C GLU A 46 14.03 -16.17 15.23
N CYS A 47 14.98 -15.67 14.44
CA CYS A 47 15.69 -14.42 14.74
C CYS A 47 14.74 -13.20 14.75
N ILE A 48 13.75 -13.17 13.84
CA ILE A 48 12.74 -12.10 13.78
C ILE A 48 11.87 -12.14 15.05
N ILE A 49 11.38 -13.31 15.43
CA ILE A 49 10.58 -13.48 16.65
C ILE A 49 11.40 -13.16 17.90
N GLU A 50 12.65 -13.61 17.96
CA GLU A 50 13.58 -13.26 19.04
C GLU A 50 13.74 -11.74 19.17
N GLN A 51 13.93 -11.04 18.04
CA GLN A 51 14.13 -9.59 18.05
C GLN A 51 12.86 -8.82 18.43
N THR A 52 11.68 -9.31 18.06
CA THR A 52 10.40 -8.70 18.49
C THR A 52 10.10 -8.98 19.97
N GLY A 53 10.54 -10.11 20.52
CA GLY A 53 10.39 -10.41 21.95
C GLY A 53 11.38 -9.65 22.86
N LYS A 54 12.66 -9.56 22.46
CA LYS A 54 13.73 -9.00 23.30
C LYS A 54 14.07 -7.53 23.01
N GLY A 55 13.70 -7.02 21.84
CA GLY A 55 14.02 -5.65 21.41
C GLY A 55 13.23 -4.57 22.17
N THR A 56 13.72 -3.33 22.10
CA THR A 56 12.97 -2.16 22.58
C THR A 56 11.71 -1.97 21.74
N LEU A 57 10.70 -1.28 22.27
CA LEU A 57 9.43 -1.04 21.56
C LEU A 57 9.65 -0.42 20.17
N ASN A 58 10.67 0.42 20.04
CA ASN A 58 11.07 1.02 18.77
C ASN A 58 11.70 0.00 17.79
N THR A 59 12.57 -0.88 18.27
CA THR A 59 13.07 -1.98 17.44
C THR A 59 11.95 -2.90 16.98
N ARG A 60 10.97 -3.21 17.83
CA ARG A 60 9.83 -4.07 17.47
C ARG A 60 9.03 -3.51 16.30
N ILE A 61 8.72 -2.22 16.32
CA ILE A 61 8.01 -1.58 15.19
C ILE A 61 8.89 -1.51 13.93
N ASN A 62 10.21 -1.29 14.05
CA ASN A 62 11.12 -1.37 12.91
C ASN A 62 11.10 -2.75 12.23
N VAL A 63 11.12 -3.82 13.03
CA VAL A 63 11.01 -5.19 12.52
C VAL A 63 9.67 -5.38 11.80
N PHE A 64 8.58 -4.80 12.30
CA PHE A 64 7.27 -4.91 11.65
C PHE A 64 7.20 -4.20 10.29
N TYR A 65 7.80 -3.01 10.16
CA TYR A 65 7.96 -2.35 8.85
C TYR A 65 8.89 -3.11 7.91
N PHE A 66 9.93 -3.75 8.44
CA PHE A 66 10.77 -4.66 7.66
C PHE A 66 9.96 -5.86 7.15
N LEU A 67 9.11 -6.46 7.97
CA LEU A 67 8.22 -7.55 7.56
C LEU A 67 7.26 -7.13 6.44
N ASP A 68 6.71 -5.92 6.50
CA ASP A 68 5.86 -5.40 5.41
C ASP A 68 6.61 -5.39 4.06
N SER A 69 7.86 -4.90 4.04
CA SER A 69 8.70 -4.94 2.85
C SER A 69 9.06 -6.36 2.44
N LEU A 70 9.40 -7.22 3.40
CA LEU A 70 9.78 -8.61 3.13
C LEU A 70 8.64 -9.39 2.49
N LEU A 71 7.42 -9.27 3.02
CA LEU A 71 6.27 -9.98 2.49
C LEU A 71 5.86 -9.47 1.11
N ALA A 72 5.99 -8.17 0.86
CA ALA A 72 5.72 -7.59 -0.46
C ALA A 72 6.60 -8.22 -1.56
N GLU A 73 7.86 -8.53 -1.26
CA GLU A 73 8.78 -9.18 -2.20
C GLU A 73 8.66 -10.71 -2.19
N SER A 74 8.40 -11.32 -1.02
CA SER A 74 8.32 -12.79 -0.86
C SER A 74 7.18 -13.42 -1.66
N ILE A 75 6.04 -12.74 -1.77
CA ILE A 75 4.86 -13.27 -2.50
C ILE A 75 5.20 -13.57 -3.96
N ALA A 76 6.01 -12.74 -4.61
CA ALA A 76 6.39 -12.94 -6.01
C ALA A 76 7.35 -14.12 -6.21
N LEU A 77 8.11 -14.50 -5.17
CA LEU A 77 9.10 -15.58 -5.21
C LEU A 77 8.51 -16.93 -4.80
N GLY A 78 7.46 -16.92 -3.98
CA GLY A 78 6.73 -18.11 -3.55
C GLY A 78 7.35 -18.84 -2.35
N PRO A 79 6.62 -19.83 -1.79
CA PRO A 79 6.97 -20.44 -0.49
C PRO A 79 8.29 -21.23 -0.47
N SER A 80 8.71 -21.80 -1.61
CA SER A 80 9.96 -22.57 -1.70
C SER A 80 11.21 -21.73 -1.54
N GLU A 81 11.17 -20.48 -2.02
CA GLU A 81 12.28 -19.53 -1.89
C GLU A 81 12.16 -18.68 -0.64
N THR A 82 10.94 -18.36 -0.22
CA THR A 82 10.66 -17.47 0.91
C THR A 82 9.48 -17.98 1.74
N PRO A 83 9.72 -18.63 2.90
CA PRO A 83 8.65 -19.21 3.73
C PRO A 83 7.91 -18.17 4.59
N TYR A 84 8.33 -16.90 4.56
CA TYR A 84 7.93 -15.88 5.53
C TYR A 84 6.43 -15.56 5.55
N GLN A 85 5.72 -15.65 4.41
CA GLN A 85 4.29 -15.37 4.37
C GLN A 85 3.50 -16.38 5.23
N GLU A 86 3.81 -17.66 5.11
CA GLU A 86 3.17 -18.69 5.92
C GLU A 86 3.52 -18.57 7.40
N LEU A 87 4.79 -18.27 7.70
CA LEU A 87 5.27 -18.12 9.06
C LEU A 87 4.63 -16.91 9.76
N VAL A 88 4.55 -15.77 9.09
CA VAL A 88 3.85 -14.59 9.63
C VAL A 88 2.37 -14.91 9.83
N THR A 89 1.71 -15.58 8.88
CA THR A 89 0.29 -15.93 8.99
C THR A 89 0.03 -16.83 10.21
N LYS A 90 0.86 -17.86 10.42
CA LYS A 90 0.72 -18.80 11.55
C LYS A 90 0.98 -18.14 12.91
N ASN A 91 1.88 -17.17 12.96
CA ASN A 91 2.35 -16.55 14.20
C ASN A 91 1.89 -15.09 14.38
N LEU A 92 0.91 -14.62 13.60
CA LEU A 92 0.52 -13.21 13.56
C LEU A 92 0.14 -12.67 14.94
N GLN A 93 -0.65 -13.42 15.72
CA GLN A 93 -1.07 -13.00 17.05
C GLN A 93 0.13 -12.75 17.98
N GLN A 94 1.07 -13.71 18.07
CA GLN A 94 2.28 -13.58 18.89
C GLN A 94 3.14 -12.38 18.45
N LEU A 95 3.26 -12.17 17.14
CA LEU A 95 4.00 -11.04 16.58
C LEU A 95 3.36 -9.71 17.01
N ILE A 96 2.03 -9.61 16.95
CA ILE A 96 1.30 -8.41 17.36
C ILE A 96 1.37 -8.18 18.86
N ASP A 97 1.28 -9.22 19.69
CA ASP A 97 1.44 -9.11 21.15
C ASP A 97 2.84 -8.58 21.53
N ASN A 98 3.86 -8.97 20.76
CA ASN A 98 5.21 -8.43 20.92
C ASN A 98 5.27 -6.95 20.50
N VAL A 99 4.79 -6.60 19.31
CA VAL A 99 4.92 -5.24 18.75
C VAL A 99 4.03 -4.22 19.46
N VAL A 100 2.83 -4.63 19.83
CA VAL A 100 1.82 -3.84 20.53
C VAL A 100 1.46 -4.59 21.82
N PRO A 101 2.27 -4.46 22.88
CA PRO A 101 1.96 -5.09 24.16
C PRO A 101 0.74 -4.42 24.82
N ASP A 102 0.05 -5.15 25.70
CA ASP A 102 -1.13 -4.69 26.47
C ASP A 102 -0.78 -3.72 27.61
N THR A 103 0.20 -2.86 27.36
CA THR A 103 0.68 -1.83 28.28
C THR A 103 0.45 -0.47 27.65
N THR A 104 0.42 0.60 28.45
CA THR A 104 0.27 1.97 27.94
C THR A 104 1.33 2.34 26.88
N SER A 105 2.52 1.74 26.97
CA SER A 105 3.58 1.92 25.97
C SER A 105 3.22 1.33 24.60
N GLY A 106 2.42 0.26 24.54
CA GLY A 106 1.99 -0.37 23.28
C GLY A 106 1.19 0.57 22.38
N ILE A 107 0.46 1.53 22.96
CA ILE A 107 -0.29 2.58 22.25
C ILE A 107 0.60 3.30 21.22
N LEU A 108 1.89 3.49 21.54
CA LEU A 108 2.83 4.19 20.66
C LEU A 108 3.03 3.49 19.31
N ASN A 109 2.82 2.17 19.23
CA ASN A 109 2.92 1.39 18.00
C ASN A 109 1.55 1.11 17.37
N LEU A 110 0.46 1.20 18.15
CA LEU A 110 -0.88 0.78 17.76
C LEU A 110 -1.33 1.32 16.38
N LYS A 111 -1.22 2.62 16.16
CA LYS A 111 -1.65 3.26 14.91
C LYS A 111 -0.88 2.73 13.70
N SER A 112 0.45 2.68 13.79
CA SER A 112 1.31 2.20 12.71
C SER A 112 1.07 0.72 12.41
N THR A 113 0.91 -0.10 13.46
CA THR A 113 0.61 -1.52 13.31
C THR A 113 -0.74 -1.75 12.62
N LYS A 114 -1.79 -1.02 13.03
CA LYS A 114 -3.10 -1.08 12.35
C LYS A 114 -3.00 -0.71 10.86
N GLN A 115 -2.27 0.36 10.53
CA GLN A 115 -2.09 0.77 9.14
C GLN A 115 -1.43 -0.30 8.26
N ILE A 116 -0.41 -1.00 8.79
CA ILE A 116 0.25 -2.09 8.05
C ILE A 116 -0.68 -3.30 7.90
N LEU A 117 -1.39 -3.69 8.97
CA LEU A 117 -2.36 -4.78 8.93
C LEU A 117 -3.48 -4.51 7.92
N GLU A 118 -4.02 -3.30 7.90
CA GLU A 118 -5.01 -2.89 6.90
C GLU A 118 -4.46 -2.95 5.47
N SER A 119 -3.22 -2.51 5.28
CA SER A 119 -2.52 -2.65 3.99
C SER A 119 -2.36 -4.13 3.58
N TRP A 120 -2.05 -5.02 4.52
CA TRP A 120 -1.95 -6.46 4.27
C TRP A 120 -3.30 -7.07 3.91
N ARG A 121 -4.37 -6.65 4.59
CA ARG A 121 -5.75 -7.07 4.30
C ARG A 121 -6.18 -6.64 2.90
N LEU A 122 -6.00 -5.37 2.55
CA LEU A 122 -6.39 -4.81 1.25
C LEU A 122 -5.60 -5.42 0.09
N ARG A 123 -4.29 -5.61 0.27
CA ARG A 123 -3.42 -6.23 -0.74
C ARG A 123 -3.48 -7.77 -0.75
N ARG A 124 -4.27 -8.38 0.15
CA ARG A 124 -4.34 -9.83 0.36
C ARG A 124 -2.96 -10.49 0.56
N VAL A 125 -2.07 -9.79 1.27
CA VAL A 125 -0.76 -10.31 1.70
C VAL A 125 -0.95 -11.47 2.68
N ILE A 126 -1.93 -11.34 3.57
CA ILE A 126 -2.41 -12.38 4.47
C ILE A 126 -3.91 -12.55 4.22
N GLU A 127 -4.44 -13.73 4.53
CA GLU A 127 -5.87 -14.00 4.48
C GLU A 127 -6.65 -12.95 5.30
N PRO A 128 -7.67 -12.28 4.73
CA PRO A 128 -8.36 -11.18 5.39
C PRO A 128 -8.97 -11.52 6.75
N GLY A 129 -9.54 -12.72 6.93
CA GLY A 129 -10.13 -13.17 8.19
C GLY A 129 -9.12 -13.30 9.32
N VAL A 130 -7.91 -13.79 9.03
CA VAL A 130 -6.80 -13.84 10.00
C VAL A 130 -6.42 -12.43 10.47
N VAL A 131 -6.36 -11.46 9.55
CA VAL A 131 -6.04 -10.07 9.90
C VAL A 131 -7.16 -9.42 10.72
N GLU A 132 -8.41 -9.65 10.33
CA GLU A 132 -9.60 -9.13 11.02
C GLU A 132 -9.68 -9.63 12.47
N GLY A 133 -9.49 -10.93 12.69
CA GLY A 133 -9.47 -11.50 14.05
C GLY A 133 -8.42 -10.86 14.96
N VAL A 134 -7.24 -10.54 14.42
CA VAL A 134 -6.19 -9.87 15.20
C VAL A 134 -6.53 -8.39 15.44
N LEU A 135 -7.11 -7.69 14.46
CA LEU A 135 -7.56 -6.31 14.62
C LEU A 135 -8.66 -6.19 15.70
N GLU A 136 -9.61 -7.11 15.74
CA GLU A 136 -10.66 -7.16 16.77
C GLU A 136 -10.06 -7.34 18.18
N VAL A 137 -9.12 -8.27 18.33
CA VAL A 137 -8.40 -8.48 19.60
C VAL A 137 -7.65 -7.22 20.03
N MET A 138 -7.06 -6.49 19.08
CA MET A 138 -6.37 -5.23 19.38
C MET A 138 -7.31 -4.10 19.78
N GLU A 139 -8.52 -4.04 19.22
CA GLU A 139 -9.54 -3.03 19.54
C GLU A 139 -10.21 -3.25 20.89
N GLY A 140 -10.36 -4.51 21.30
CA GLY A 140 -10.86 -4.85 22.63
C GLY A 140 -9.94 -4.46 23.79
N ARG A 141 -8.68 -4.09 23.51
CA ARG A 141 -7.69 -3.75 24.55
C ARG A 141 -7.98 -2.37 25.16
N LYS A 142 -8.31 -2.37 26.45
CA LYS A 142 -8.41 -1.15 27.24
C LYS A 142 -7.04 -0.78 27.78
N TYR A 143 -6.46 0.29 27.25
CA TYR A 143 -5.22 0.84 27.78
C TYR A 143 -5.57 1.77 28.93
N GLU A 144 -5.54 1.26 30.16
CA GLU A 144 -5.76 2.07 31.35
C GLU A 144 -4.70 3.19 31.43
N ALA A 145 -5.17 4.43 31.54
CA ALA A 145 -4.30 5.57 31.79
C ALA A 145 -3.83 5.50 33.25
N VAL A 146 -2.63 4.96 33.47
CA VAL A 146 -2.06 4.90 34.82
C VAL A 146 -1.95 6.33 35.37
N PRO A 147 -2.56 6.66 36.52
CA PRO A 147 -2.50 8.00 37.09
C PRO A 147 -1.05 8.42 37.34
N ASN A 148 -0.75 9.68 37.01
CA ASN A 148 0.59 10.27 36.86
C ASN A 148 1.51 10.16 38.11
N ASN A 149 0.99 9.76 39.27
CA ASN A 149 1.70 9.83 40.55
C ASN A 149 2.61 8.63 40.87
N LYS A 150 2.69 7.59 40.03
CA LYS A 150 3.55 6.42 40.26
C LYS A 150 4.23 5.90 38.99
N ARG A 151 4.71 6.78 38.12
CA ARG A 151 5.60 6.35 37.03
C ARG A 151 6.93 5.92 37.64
N ASN A 152 7.12 4.62 37.85
CA ASN A 152 8.43 4.06 38.19
C ASN A 152 9.43 4.52 37.13
N HIS A 153 10.49 5.21 37.56
CA HIS A 153 11.56 5.69 36.68
C HIS A 153 12.24 4.54 35.90
N GLU A 154 12.09 3.30 36.36
CA GLU A 154 12.58 2.08 35.69
C GLU A 154 11.86 1.76 34.37
N HIS A 155 10.63 2.25 34.17
CA HIS A 155 9.89 2.07 32.91
C HIS A 155 9.94 3.30 32.00
N ALA A 156 10.66 4.35 32.39
CA ALA A 156 10.82 5.53 31.57
C ALA A 156 11.89 5.30 30.49
N PHE A 157 11.53 5.56 29.23
CA PHE A 157 12.47 5.51 28.11
C PHE A 157 13.67 6.43 28.34
N SER A 158 14.87 5.98 27.98
CA SER A 158 16.06 6.83 28.03
C SER A 158 15.93 8.02 27.07
N ARG A 159 16.52 9.17 27.41
CA ARG A 159 16.53 10.36 26.54
C ARG A 159 17.00 10.05 25.12
N ASN A 160 18.04 9.22 24.99
CA ASN A 160 18.58 8.83 23.69
C ASN A 160 17.59 7.95 22.90
N GLU A 161 16.84 7.10 23.59
CA GLU A 161 15.81 6.26 22.98
C GLU A 161 14.62 7.09 22.51
N ILE A 162 14.20 8.09 23.31
CA ILE A 162 13.14 9.03 22.95
C ILE A 162 13.53 9.80 21.69
N VAL A 163 14.73 10.42 21.66
CA VAL A 163 15.20 11.18 20.50
C VAL A 163 15.30 10.29 19.27
N ARG A 164 15.89 9.10 19.40
CA ARG A 164 15.96 8.13 18.31
C ARG A 164 14.58 7.78 17.78
N ARG A 165 13.61 7.53 18.66
CA ARG A 165 12.23 7.24 18.24
C ARG A 165 11.59 8.43 17.51
N MET A 166 11.77 9.65 18.00
CA MET A 166 11.26 10.86 17.34
C MET A 166 11.84 11.02 15.93
N GLU A 167 13.16 10.79 15.77
CA GLU A 167 13.82 10.84 14.47
C GLU A 167 13.30 9.77 13.52
N GLU A 168 13.13 8.54 14.01
CA GLU A 168 12.60 7.43 13.21
C GLU A 168 11.13 7.67 12.83
N ASP A 169 10.30 8.20 13.72
CA ASP A 169 8.91 8.54 13.41
C ASP A 169 8.83 9.70 12.40
N ARG A 170 9.74 10.68 12.49
CA ARG A 170 9.88 11.74 11.47
C ARG A 170 10.24 11.14 10.12
N GLU A 171 11.18 10.20 10.09
CA GLU A 171 11.57 9.51 8.87
C GLU A 171 10.40 8.70 8.30
N ARG A 172 9.63 7.97 9.10
CA ARG A 172 8.42 7.26 8.63
C ARG A 172 7.40 8.18 7.98
N HIS A 173 7.11 9.32 8.61
CA HIS A 173 6.18 10.30 8.05
C HIS A 173 6.69 10.90 6.75
N LYS A 174 8.00 11.13 6.65
CA LYS A 174 8.64 11.52 5.40
C LYS A 174 8.42 10.44 4.32
N ARG A 175 8.69 9.17 4.62
CA ARG A 175 8.48 8.04 3.68
C ARG A 175 7.05 7.96 3.17
N LEU A 176 6.07 8.12 4.06
CA LEU A 176 4.66 8.07 3.71
C LEU A 176 4.29 9.13 2.66
N ARG A 177 4.95 10.30 2.72
CA ARG A 177 4.70 11.42 1.80
C ARG A 177 5.53 11.38 0.51
N GLU A 178 6.59 10.58 0.43
CA GLU A 178 7.47 10.48 -0.75
C GLU A 178 6.71 10.13 -2.04
N ARG A 179 5.62 9.36 -1.94
CA ARG A 179 4.85 8.87 -3.10
C ARG A 179 3.54 9.61 -3.36
N ILE A 180 3.18 10.60 -2.53
CA ILE A 180 1.89 11.31 -2.65
C ILE A 180 1.77 12.10 -3.97
N TRP A 181 2.90 12.53 -4.52
CA TRP A 181 2.96 13.34 -5.74
C TRP A 181 3.32 12.53 -7.00
N ILE A 182 3.48 11.21 -6.88
CA ILE A 182 3.80 10.36 -8.03
C ILE A 182 2.49 10.03 -8.75
N LEU A 183 2.33 10.57 -9.95
CA LEU A 183 1.20 10.24 -10.81
C LEU A 183 1.37 8.83 -11.41
N PRO A 184 0.27 8.06 -11.58
CA PRO A 184 0.31 6.77 -12.28
C PRO A 184 0.88 6.93 -13.69
N ILE A 185 1.81 6.05 -14.08
CA ILE A 185 2.35 6.07 -15.45
C ILE A 185 1.29 5.49 -16.39
N PRO A 186 0.84 6.25 -17.39
CA PRO A 186 -0.14 5.80 -18.37
C PRO A 186 0.43 4.65 -19.22
N SER A 187 -0.43 3.70 -19.57
CA SER A 187 -0.04 2.54 -20.38
C SER A 187 0.45 2.99 -21.76
N LEU A 188 1.73 2.78 -22.05
CA LEU A 188 2.35 3.05 -23.37
C LEU A 188 1.95 2.03 -24.45
N VAL A 189 0.91 1.22 -24.23
CA VAL A 189 0.41 0.29 -25.25
C VAL A 189 -0.50 1.07 -26.20
N PRO A 190 -0.06 1.40 -27.44
CA PRO A 190 -0.97 1.99 -28.40
C PRO A 190 -2.12 1.00 -28.64
N PRO A 191 -3.38 1.48 -28.71
CA PRO A 191 -4.49 0.61 -29.06
C PRO A 191 -4.15 -0.02 -30.41
N ARG A 192 -4.12 -1.36 -30.45
CA ARG A 192 -3.97 -2.11 -31.70
C ARG A 192 -5.09 -1.64 -32.61
N ALA A 193 -4.77 -0.78 -33.58
CA ALA A 193 -5.72 -0.32 -34.57
C ALA A 193 -6.28 -1.58 -35.25
N SER A 194 -7.52 -1.94 -34.91
CA SER A 194 -8.30 -2.90 -35.67
C SER A 194 -8.50 -2.25 -37.03
N ILE A 195 -7.67 -2.64 -38.00
CA ILE A 195 -7.82 -2.26 -39.40
C ILE A 195 -9.27 -2.62 -39.77
N PRO A 196 -10.12 -1.66 -40.15
CA PRO A 196 -11.44 -1.98 -40.66
C PRO A 196 -11.21 -2.79 -41.94
N GLN A 197 -11.62 -4.06 -41.95
CA GLN A 197 -11.71 -4.82 -43.20
C GLN A 197 -12.79 -4.19 -44.05
N THR A 198 -12.40 -3.29 -44.94
CA THR A 198 -13.29 -2.81 -45.99
C THR A 198 -13.48 -3.97 -46.98
N SER A 199 -14.74 -4.38 -47.14
CA SER A 199 -15.13 -5.38 -48.13
C SER A 199 -14.86 -4.85 -49.55
N PRO A 200 -14.49 -5.71 -50.52
CA PRO A 200 -14.20 -5.25 -51.87
C PRO A 200 -15.49 -4.83 -52.58
N ALA A 201 -15.55 -3.57 -52.99
CA ALA A 201 -16.63 -3.03 -53.81
C ALA A 201 -16.56 -3.61 -55.23
N THR A 202 -17.66 -4.18 -55.71
CA THR A 202 -17.91 -4.50 -57.13
C THR A 202 -18.23 -3.22 -57.92
N PRO A 203 -17.80 -3.11 -59.20
CA PRO A 203 -18.06 -1.92 -60.01
C PRO A 203 -19.41 -2.05 -60.72
N ALA A 204 -20.24 -1.01 -60.65
CA ALA A 204 -21.37 -0.84 -61.55
C ALA A 204 -21.40 0.60 -62.10
N SER A 205 -21.50 0.66 -63.42
CA SER A 205 -21.37 1.81 -64.34
C SER A 205 -22.42 2.93 -64.19
N PRO A 206 -22.25 4.08 -64.88
CA PRO A 206 -22.80 5.37 -64.50
C PRO A 206 -24.11 5.71 -65.23
N HIS A 207 -25.00 6.46 -64.57
CA HIS A 207 -25.98 7.30 -65.26
C HIS A 207 -26.25 8.62 -64.51
N PRO A 208 -26.67 9.68 -65.23
CA PRO A 208 -26.59 11.05 -64.77
C PRO A 208 -27.93 11.58 -64.23
N SER A 209 -27.82 12.71 -63.54
CA SER A 209 -28.75 13.85 -63.50
C SER A 209 -29.22 14.25 -62.10
N SER A 210 -28.98 15.54 -61.86
CA SER A 210 -29.58 16.48 -60.90
C SER A 210 -30.91 16.09 -60.25
N SER A 211 -30.99 16.22 -58.92
CA SER A 211 -32.07 16.96 -58.24
C SER A 211 -31.81 17.07 -56.74
N VAL A 212 -32.11 18.26 -56.22
CA VAL A 212 -32.21 18.71 -54.84
C VAL A 212 -32.94 17.71 -53.93
N MET A 213 -32.43 17.48 -52.70
CA MET A 213 -33.15 16.75 -51.65
C MET A 213 -33.91 17.71 -50.71
N PRO A 214 -35.16 17.39 -50.31
CA PRO A 214 -35.96 18.13 -49.33
C PRO A 214 -35.62 17.74 -47.87
N PRO A 215 -36.05 18.52 -46.86
CA PRO A 215 -35.71 18.29 -45.45
C PRO A 215 -36.47 17.08 -44.85
N PRO A 216 -35.97 16.50 -43.74
CA PRO A 216 -36.58 15.34 -43.09
C PRO A 216 -37.86 15.71 -42.30
N PRO A 217 -38.79 14.75 -42.09
CA PRO A 217 -40.06 15.02 -41.43
C PRO A 217 -39.97 15.08 -39.89
N ILE A 218 -40.85 15.91 -39.31
CA ILE A 218 -41.06 16.10 -37.87
C ILE A 218 -41.93 14.94 -37.31
N PRO A 219 -41.59 14.31 -36.17
CA PRO A 219 -42.47 13.36 -35.50
C PRO A 219 -43.57 14.08 -34.67
N PRO A 220 -44.78 13.51 -34.54
CA PRO A 220 -45.88 14.16 -33.82
C PRO A 220 -45.73 14.06 -32.30
N ALA A 221 -46.33 15.03 -31.63
CA ALA A 221 -46.35 15.24 -30.18
C ALA A 221 -47.45 14.43 -29.46
N GLY A 222 -47.24 14.21 -28.15
CA GLY A 222 -48.19 13.73 -27.14
C GLY A 222 -47.90 12.29 -26.69
N ASP A 223 -47.83 11.92 -25.41
CA ASP A 223 -48.02 12.61 -24.13
C ASP A 223 -47.22 11.85 -23.05
N GLY A 224 -46.87 12.54 -21.97
CA GLY A 224 -45.84 12.12 -21.02
C GLY A 224 -46.26 11.10 -19.96
N GLU A 225 -45.26 10.51 -19.30
CA GLU A 225 -45.23 10.26 -17.85
C GLU A 225 -43.78 9.94 -17.41
N ASN A 226 -43.41 10.44 -16.23
CA ASN A 226 -42.05 10.55 -15.68
C ASN A 226 -41.33 9.22 -15.42
N GLY A 227 -40.03 9.19 -15.71
CA GLY A 227 -39.09 8.18 -15.21
C GLY A 227 -37.64 8.55 -15.56
N ASP A 228 -36.89 9.06 -14.57
CA ASP A 228 -35.48 9.44 -14.68
C ASP A 228 -34.59 8.26 -15.11
N GLY A 229 -34.21 8.27 -16.39
CA GLY A 229 -33.29 7.31 -17.00
C GLY A 229 -31.87 7.84 -17.05
N ARG A 230 -31.00 7.32 -16.19
CA ARG A 230 -29.55 7.20 -16.47
C ARG A 230 -29.36 6.51 -17.83
N PRO A 231 -28.55 7.04 -18.77
CA PRO A 231 -28.08 6.21 -19.87
C PRO A 231 -26.95 5.33 -19.33
N GLY A 232 -27.23 4.02 -19.27
CA GLY A 232 -26.23 3.00 -19.03
C GLY A 232 -25.16 3.04 -20.12
N GLY A 233 -23.95 3.42 -19.74
CA GLY A 233 -22.73 3.28 -20.54
C GLY A 233 -22.23 1.84 -20.47
N GLY A 234 -22.79 0.96 -21.31
CA GLY A 234 -22.23 -0.35 -21.58
C GLY A 234 -21.15 -0.26 -22.67
N GLY A 235 -19.94 -0.74 -22.35
CA GLY A 235 -19.05 -1.34 -23.33
C GLY A 235 -18.05 -0.41 -24.03
N GLY A 236 -16.89 -0.24 -23.40
CA GLY A 236 -15.69 0.25 -24.07
C GLY A 236 -14.68 0.74 -23.05
N ALA A 237 -13.84 -0.16 -22.51
CA ALA A 237 -12.65 0.24 -21.77
C ALA A 237 -11.68 0.91 -22.76
N GLY A 238 -11.93 2.19 -23.05
CA GLY A 238 -10.97 3.07 -23.70
C GLY A 238 -9.79 3.23 -22.75
N VAL A 239 -8.59 3.07 -23.28
CA VAL A 239 -7.37 3.39 -22.53
C VAL A 239 -7.41 4.88 -22.25
N GLU A 240 -7.73 5.28 -21.02
CA GLU A 240 -7.71 6.69 -20.60
C GLU A 240 -6.30 7.25 -20.87
N SER A 241 -6.25 8.41 -21.53
CA SER A 241 -4.98 9.04 -21.84
C SER A 241 -4.30 9.49 -20.55
N ALA A 242 -2.98 9.58 -20.60
CA ALA A 242 -2.15 10.17 -19.55
C ALA A 242 -2.69 11.48 -19.00
N MET A 243 -3.10 12.34 -19.94
CA MET A 243 -3.59 13.67 -19.70
C MET A 243 -5.00 13.64 -19.11
N ASP A 244 -5.80 12.64 -19.44
CA ASP A 244 -7.15 12.48 -18.89
C ASP A 244 -7.07 12.06 -17.42
N VAL A 245 -6.18 11.12 -17.10
CA VAL A 245 -5.93 10.69 -15.71
C VAL A 245 -5.32 11.82 -14.86
N GLU A 246 -4.42 12.62 -15.43
CA GLU A 246 -3.85 13.80 -14.78
C GLU A 246 -4.91 14.87 -14.55
N PHE A 247 -5.75 15.15 -15.56
CA PHE A 247 -6.83 16.13 -15.47
C PHE A 247 -7.88 15.74 -14.42
N GLU A 248 -8.38 14.50 -14.44
CA GLU A 248 -9.37 14.02 -13.47
C GLU A 248 -8.82 14.08 -12.03
N GLN A 249 -7.55 13.74 -11.81
CA GLN A 249 -6.93 13.85 -10.48
C GLN A 249 -6.77 15.29 -10.00
N VAL A 250 -6.41 16.21 -10.90
CA VAL A 250 -6.33 17.65 -10.58
C VAL A 250 -7.73 18.21 -10.34
N TRP A 251 -8.71 17.78 -11.12
CA TRP A 251 -10.10 18.20 -11.02
C TRP A 251 -10.76 17.75 -9.72
N ASP A 252 -10.61 16.47 -9.34
CA ASP A 252 -11.14 15.92 -8.08
C ASP A 252 -10.46 16.52 -6.83
N ARG A 253 -9.24 17.03 -6.99
CA ARG A 253 -8.45 17.63 -5.90
C ARG A 253 -8.51 19.15 -5.87
N ALA A 254 -9.07 19.78 -6.90
CA ALA A 254 -9.20 21.23 -6.94
C ALA A 254 -10.09 21.69 -5.77
N GLY A 255 -9.50 22.45 -4.85
CA GLY A 255 -10.25 23.16 -3.83
C GLY A 255 -11.00 24.34 -4.42
N GLU A 256 -11.98 24.86 -3.69
CA GLU A 256 -12.52 26.19 -4.00
C GLU A 256 -11.41 27.24 -3.83
N LEU A 257 -11.42 28.27 -4.68
CA LEU A 257 -10.48 29.40 -4.61
C LEU A 257 -10.51 30.01 -3.21
N ASP A 258 -9.35 30.07 -2.55
CA ASP A 258 -9.22 30.63 -1.22
C ASP A 258 -8.50 32.00 -1.19
N GLU A 259 -8.33 32.55 0.02
CA GLU A 259 -7.72 33.86 0.21
C GLU A 259 -6.23 33.89 -0.17
N ASP A 260 -5.52 32.77 0.00
CA ASP A 260 -4.11 32.62 -0.37
C ASP A 260 -3.97 32.57 -1.90
N ASP A 261 -4.92 31.93 -2.61
CA ASP A 261 -5.00 31.96 -4.08
C ASP A 261 -5.22 33.39 -4.60
N LEU A 262 -6.14 34.12 -3.98
CA LEU A 262 -6.44 35.51 -4.34
C LEU A 262 -5.29 36.46 -4.06
N GLU A 263 -4.49 36.19 -3.02
CA GLU A 263 -3.29 36.95 -2.71
C GLU A 263 -2.17 36.66 -3.72
N THR A 264 -1.97 35.40 -4.09
CA THR A 264 -1.02 35.00 -5.14
C THR A 264 -1.36 35.62 -6.50
N MET A 265 -2.65 35.78 -6.83
CA MET A 265 -3.08 36.43 -8.08
C MET A 265 -2.87 37.96 -8.08
N ARG A 266 -2.62 38.57 -6.91
CA ARG A 266 -2.37 40.02 -6.78
C ARG A 266 -0.88 40.37 -6.82
N GLU A 267 0.01 39.40 -6.63
CA GLU A 267 1.47 39.53 -6.78
C GLU A 267 1.92 39.41 -8.25
#